data_AF-A0A4V3D391-F1
#
_entry.id   AF-A0A4V3D391-F1
#
_cell.length_a   1.000
_cell.length_b   1.000
_cell.length_c   1.000
_cell.angle_alpha   90.00
_cell.angle_beta   90.00
_cell.angle_gamma   90.00
#
_symmetry.space_group_name_H-M   'P 1'
#
loop_
_entity.id
_entity.type
_entity.pdbx_description
1 polymer ?
#
loop_
_entity_poly.entity_id
_entity_poly.type
_entity_poly.pdbx_seq_one_letter_code
_entity_poly.pdbx_strand_id
1 'polypeptide(L)'
;MGSQIYFKEKNFPEIKVYPYAFEIKAIDFNKFRKFYFSDLKKIEHISRHDNWLSKLYLVFSTRARIFMPKDPWILRIYMKTGGNWEYKTSHKTNSEFNVIIQQLNDKILSITTPPPTS
;
A
#
# COMPACT_ATOMS: atom_id res chain seq x y z
N MET A 1 -15.27 18.65 -13.05
CA MET A 1 -14.34 17.54 -13.35
C MET A 1 -13.42 17.41 -12.13
N GLY A 2 -13.61 16.34 -11.35
CA GLY A 2 -13.16 16.23 -9.96
C GLY A 2 -11.66 15.99 -9.79
N SER A 3 -11.14 16.41 -8.64
CA SER A 3 -9.72 16.44 -8.25
C SER A 3 -8.98 15.12 -8.54
N GLN A 4 -7.91 15.24 -9.33
CA GLN A 4 -6.95 14.18 -9.62
C GLN A 4 -5.75 14.36 -8.70
N ILE A 5 -5.52 13.43 -7.77
CA ILE A 5 -4.27 13.38 -7.01
C ILE A 5 -3.28 12.54 -7.82
N TYR A 6 -2.07 13.05 -8.01
CA TYR A 6 -1.00 12.35 -8.72
C TYR A 6 0.25 12.29 -7.86
N PHE A 7 0.79 11.10 -7.69
CA PHE A 7 1.99 10.86 -6.93
C PHE A 7 3.03 10.12 -7.76
N LYS A 8 4.23 10.71 -7.79
CA LYS A 8 5.39 10.15 -8.48
C LYS A 8 6.64 10.51 -7.68
N GLU A 9 7.21 9.51 -7.02
CA GLU A 9 8.44 9.64 -6.25
C GLU A 9 9.40 8.50 -6.59
N LYS A 10 10.71 8.76 -6.53
CA LYS A 10 11.72 7.74 -6.86
C LYS A 10 11.66 6.60 -5.83
N ASN A 11 11.71 5.36 -6.32
CA ASN A 11 11.60 4.13 -5.52
C ASN A 11 10.23 3.90 -4.87
N PHE A 12 9.18 4.56 -5.33
CA PHE A 12 7.80 4.27 -4.96
C PHE A 12 6.99 3.92 -6.21
N PRO A 13 5.90 3.15 -6.08
CA PRO A 13 4.95 2.99 -7.17
C PRO A 13 4.30 4.34 -7.48
N GLU A 14 4.05 4.58 -8.76
CA GLU A 14 3.38 5.78 -9.24
C GLU A 14 1.86 5.59 -9.09
N ILE A 15 1.17 6.57 -8.50
CA ILE A 15 -0.26 6.46 -8.17
C ILE A 15 -1.02 7.64 -8.76
N LYS A 16 -2.15 7.36 -9.41
CA LYS A 16 -3.14 8.34 -9.86
C LYS A 16 -4.47 8.04 -9.21
N VAL A 17 -5.07 9.02 -8.52
CA VAL A 17 -6.33 8.84 -7.81
C VAL A 17 -7.44 9.60 -8.55
N TYR A 18 -8.54 8.89 -8.76
CA TYR A 18 -9.77 9.39 -9.39
C TYR A 18 -10.93 9.26 -8.40
N PRO A 19 -12.11 9.84 -8.68
CA PRO A 19 -13.26 9.77 -7.77
C PRO A 19 -13.69 8.34 -7.39
N TYR A 20 -13.66 7.40 -8.35
CA TYR A 20 -14.18 6.03 -8.19
C TYR A 20 -13.12 4.93 -8.34
N ALA A 21 -11.89 5.29 -8.65
CA ALA A 21 -10.82 4.35 -8.93
C ALA A 21 -9.45 4.98 -8.63
N PHE A 22 -8.42 4.16 -8.59
CA PHE A 22 -7.05 4.63 -8.74
C PHE A 22 -6.30 3.76 -9.73
N GLU A 23 -5.23 4.31 -10.27
CA GLU A 23 -4.27 3.59 -11.08
C GLU A 23 -2.93 3.55 -10.35
N ILE A 24 -2.26 2.41 -10.40
CA ILE A 24 -0.95 2.22 -9.82
C ILE A 24 -0.01 1.56 -10.84
N LYS A 25 1.23 2.02 -10.87
CA LYS A 25 2.29 1.47 -11.72
C LYS A 25 3.49 1.11 -10.84
N ALA A 26 3.99 -0.11 -10.98
CA ALA A 26 5.17 -0.57 -10.25
C ALA A 26 6.44 0.18 -10.68
N ILE A 27 7.44 0.22 -9.81
CA ILE A 27 8.72 0.93 -10.05
C ILE A 27 9.39 0.45 -11.35
N ASP A 28 9.43 -0.87 -11.56
CA ASP A 28 10.15 -1.50 -12.66
C ASP A 28 9.24 -1.84 -13.87
N PHE A 29 7.99 -1.35 -13.88
CA PHE A 29 7.02 -1.72 -14.91
C PHE A 29 6.40 -0.49 -15.56
N ASN A 30 6.24 -0.52 -16.89
CA ASN A 30 5.79 0.67 -17.63
C ASN A 30 4.26 0.79 -17.80
N LYS A 31 3.47 -0.15 -17.25
CA LYS A 31 2.01 -0.17 -17.41
C LYS A 31 1.29 0.09 -16.09
N PHE A 32 0.32 1.01 -16.13
CA PHE A 32 -0.62 1.22 -15.05
C PHE A 32 -1.63 0.08 -14.98
N ARG A 33 -1.98 -0.30 -13.75
CA ARG A 33 -3.13 -1.14 -13.43
C ARG A 33 -4.17 -0.30 -12.71
N LYS A 34 -5.42 -0.43 -13.12
CA LYS A 34 -6.55 0.27 -12.54
C LYS A 34 -7.28 -0.60 -11.52
N PHE A 35 -7.72 0.02 -10.43
CA PHE A 35 -8.52 -0.58 -9.37
C PHE A 35 -9.73 0.30 -9.06
N TYR A 36 -10.92 -0.29 -9.04
CA TYR A 36 -12.15 0.37 -8.64
C TYR A 36 -12.36 0.21 -7.14
N PHE A 37 -12.69 1.29 -6.43
CA PHE A 37 -12.85 1.21 -4.97
C PHE A 37 -13.97 0.25 -4.54
N SER A 38 -15.00 0.07 -5.38
CA SER A 38 -16.09 -0.88 -5.16
C SER A 38 -15.61 -2.32 -4.99
N ASP A 39 -14.48 -2.67 -5.60
CA ASP A 39 -13.98 -4.04 -5.72
C ASP A 39 -12.92 -4.34 -4.65
N LEU A 40 -12.49 -3.32 -3.91
CA LEU A 40 -11.42 -3.40 -2.94
C LEU A 40 -11.93 -3.65 -1.53
N LYS A 41 -11.21 -4.51 -0.82
CA LYS A 41 -11.44 -4.79 0.59
C LYS A 41 -10.64 -3.85 1.49
N LYS A 42 -9.34 -3.69 1.21
CA LYS A 42 -8.40 -2.83 1.95
C LYS A 42 -7.07 -2.70 1.21
N ILE A 43 -6.28 -1.72 1.61
CA ILE A 43 -4.88 -1.55 1.20
C ILE A 43 -4.00 -1.56 2.45
N GLU A 44 -2.91 -2.30 2.42
CA GLU A 44 -1.95 -2.39 3.53
C GLU A 44 -0.55 -2.02 3.04
N HIS A 45 0.17 -1.23 3.84
CA HIS A 45 1.59 -0.94 3.63
C HIS A 45 2.38 -1.57 4.76
N ILE A 46 3.02 -2.70 4.48
CA ILE A 46 3.66 -3.56 5.48
C ILE A 46 5.15 -3.69 5.22
N SER A 47 5.93 -3.80 6.30
CA SER A 47 7.32 -4.22 6.17
C SER A 47 7.36 -5.72 5.84
N ARG A 48 8.29 -6.15 4.98
CA ARG A 48 8.43 -7.58 4.61
C ARG A 48 8.75 -8.49 5.81
N HIS A 49 9.25 -7.91 6.90
CA HIS A 49 9.71 -8.60 8.12
C HIS A 49 8.80 -8.40 9.33
N ASP A 50 7.56 -7.93 9.15
CA ASP A 50 6.54 -7.91 10.21
C ASP A 50 6.02 -9.31 10.58
N ASN A 51 6.86 -10.34 10.37
CA ASN A 51 6.71 -11.63 11.00
C ASN A 51 7.23 -11.51 12.44
N TRP A 52 6.34 -11.68 13.40
CA TRP A 52 6.67 -11.83 14.83
C TRP A 52 7.93 -12.68 15.10
N LEU A 53 8.17 -13.72 14.28
CA LEU A 53 9.34 -14.61 14.37
C LEU A 53 10.69 -13.93 14.11
N SER A 54 10.78 -13.00 13.14
CA SER A 54 12.02 -12.23 12.89
C SER A 54 12.32 -11.26 14.03
N LYS A 55 11.28 -10.74 14.70
CA LYS A 55 11.40 -9.89 15.88
C LYS A 55 11.95 -10.66 17.08
N LEU A 56 11.58 -11.94 17.24
CA LEU A 56 12.14 -12.83 18.25
C LEU A 56 13.64 -13.11 17.99
N TYR A 57 14.01 -13.42 16.76
CA TYR A 57 15.40 -13.73 16.38
C TYR A 57 16.36 -12.55 16.63
N LEU A 58 15.86 -11.32 16.49
CA LEU A 58 16.56 -10.05 16.76
C LEU A 58 16.85 -9.80 18.24
N VAL A 59 16.03 -10.31 19.16
CA VAL A 59 16.25 -10.17 20.61
C VAL A 59 17.39 -11.08 21.07
N PHE A 60 17.50 -12.27 20.48
CA PHE A 60 18.45 -13.30 20.93
C PHE A 60 19.80 -13.30 20.21
N SER A 61 19.98 -12.52 19.15
CA SER A 61 21.24 -12.50 18.38
C SER A 61 21.79 -11.09 18.19
N THR A 62 22.81 -10.73 18.97
CA THR A 62 23.53 -9.45 18.87
C THR A 62 24.19 -9.22 17.49
N ARG A 63 24.47 -10.29 16.75
CA ARG A 63 25.07 -10.24 15.39
C ARG A 63 24.06 -10.01 14.26
N ALA A 64 22.76 -10.27 14.46
CA ALA A 64 21.75 -10.16 13.40
C ALA A 64 21.37 -8.70 13.06
N ARG A 65 21.55 -7.76 13.99
CA ARG A 65 21.28 -6.33 13.74
C ARG A 65 22.15 -5.72 12.63
N ILE A 66 23.34 -6.27 12.40
CA ILE A 66 24.34 -5.72 11.46
C ILE A 66 24.05 -6.15 10.00
N PHE A 67 23.30 -7.23 9.81
CA PHE A 67 23.02 -7.84 8.50
C PHE A 67 21.53 -7.82 8.12
N MET A 68 20.72 -6.93 8.71
CA MET A 68 19.33 -6.79 8.25
C MET A 68 19.34 -6.26 6.81
N PRO A 69 18.85 -7.02 5.82
CA PRO A 69 18.73 -6.51 4.48
C PRO A 69 17.79 -5.29 4.52
N LYS A 70 18.12 -4.23 3.77
CA LYS A 70 17.22 -3.09 3.54
C LYS A 70 16.09 -3.53 2.61
N ASP A 71 15.33 -4.53 3.03
CA ASP A 71 14.25 -5.10 2.24
C ASP A 71 13.18 -4.05 2.00
N PRO A 72 12.66 -3.95 0.76
CA PRO A 72 11.61 -3.01 0.42
C PRO A 72 10.35 -3.32 1.23
N TRP A 73 9.60 -2.28 1.59
CA TRP A 73 8.25 -2.46 2.11
C TRP A 73 7.33 -2.87 0.96
N ILE A 74 6.18 -3.45 1.30
CA ILE A 74 5.21 -3.95 0.34
C ILE A 74 3.89 -3.20 0.53
N LEU A 75 3.40 -2.61 -0.55
CA LEU A 75 2.02 -2.16 -0.64
C LEU A 75 1.18 -3.31 -1.20
N ARG A 76 0.26 -3.83 -0.40
CA ARG A 76 -0.63 -4.91 -0.77
C ARG A 76 -2.06 -4.40 -0.91
N ILE A 77 -2.69 -4.71 -2.05
CA ILE A 77 -4.06 -4.35 -2.39
C ILE A 77 -4.90 -5.62 -2.33
N TYR A 78 -5.92 -5.68 -1.48
CA TYR A 78 -6.80 -6.83 -1.33
C TYR A 78 -8.13 -6.59 -2.05
N MET A 79 -8.53 -7.53 -2.90
CA MET A 79 -9.83 -7.53 -3.57
C MET A 79 -10.90 -8.17 -2.68
N LYS A 80 -12.15 -7.74 -2.83
CA LYS A 80 -13.30 -8.41 -2.18
C LYS A 80 -13.48 -9.85 -2.64
N THR A 81 -13.07 -10.17 -3.86
CA THR A 81 -13.12 -11.52 -4.45
C THR A 81 -12.04 -12.48 -3.92
N GLY A 82 -11.16 -12.02 -3.03
CA GLY A 82 -10.13 -12.86 -2.39
C GLY A 82 -8.74 -12.80 -3.03
N GLY A 83 -8.60 -12.21 -4.22
CA GLY A 83 -7.29 -11.95 -4.84
C GLY A 83 -6.53 -10.79 -4.18
N ASN A 84 -5.21 -10.73 -4.37
CA ASN A 84 -4.40 -9.60 -3.95
C ASN A 84 -3.36 -9.20 -5.02
N TRP A 85 -2.84 -7.98 -4.89
CA TRP A 85 -1.75 -7.46 -5.70
C TRP A 85 -0.70 -6.84 -4.79
N GLU A 86 0.58 -7.05 -5.10
CA GLU A 86 1.69 -6.52 -4.31
C GLU A 86 2.59 -5.61 -5.15
N TYR A 87 3.00 -4.51 -4.54
CA TYR A 87 3.92 -3.54 -5.13
C TYR A 87 5.06 -3.30 -4.15
N LYS A 88 6.30 -3.42 -4.64
CA LYS A 88 7.48 -3.02 -3.88
C LYS A 88 7.47 -1.51 -3.70
N THR A 89 7.80 -1.06 -2.50
CA THR A 89 8.00 0.35 -2.16
C THR A 89 9.35 0.52 -1.49
N SER A 90 9.85 1.75 -1.45
CA SER A 90 11.03 2.09 -0.65
C SER A 90 10.87 1.66 0.81
N HIS A 91 11.99 1.34 1.46
CA HIS A 91 12.06 1.12 2.91
C HIS A 91 12.09 2.43 3.70
N LYS A 92 12.22 3.58 3.01
CA LYS A 92 12.18 4.91 3.62
C LYS A 92 10.75 5.38 3.76
N THR A 93 10.42 6.01 4.88
CA THR A 93 9.13 6.67 5.08
C THR A 93 8.99 7.85 4.11
N ASN A 94 7.82 7.99 3.49
CA ASN A 94 7.44 9.16 2.71
C ASN A 94 6.05 9.62 3.17
N SER A 95 5.96 10.85 3.70
CA SER A 95 4.73 11.38 4.29
C SER A 95 3.61 11.53 3.26
N GLU A 96 3.91 12.01 2.06
CA GLU A 96 2.93 12.18 0.99
C GLU A 96 2.35 10.84 0.54
N PHE A 97 3.22 9.83 0.34
CA PHE A 97 2.80 8.47 0.04
C PHE A 97 1.87 7.92 1.13
N ASN A 98 2.24 8.08 2.40
CA ASN A 98 1.44 7.59 3.52
C ASN A 98 0.06 8.26 3.58
N VAL A 99 -0.01 9.58 3.35
CA VAL A 99 -1.26 10.33 3.27
C VAL A 99 -2.14 9.79 2.14
N ILE A 100 -1.56 9.50 0.97
CA ILE A 100 -2.32 8.93 -0.15
C ILE A 100 -2.86 7.55 0.21
N ILE A 101 -2.04 6.66 0.78
CA ILE A 101 -2.51 5.34 1.20
C ILE A 101 -3.64 5.44 2.23
N GLN A 102 -3.54 6.36 3.18
CA GLN A 102 -4.60 6.63 4.14
C GLN A 102 -5.89 7.09 3.45
N GLN A 103 -5.81 8.07 2.55
CA GLN A 103 -6.96 8.56 1.79
C GLN A 103 -7.64 7.46 0.94
N LEU A 104 -6.86 6.56 0.35
CA LEU A 104 -7.42 5.43 -0.40
C LEU A 104 -8.18 4.48 0.53
N ASN A 105 -7.64 4.17 1.71
CA ASN A 105 -8.33 3.34 2.69
C ASN A 105 -9.61 4.01 3.21
N ASP A 106 -9.59 5.30 3.50
CA ASP A 106 -10.78 6.04 3.94
C ASP A 106 -11.90 5.99 2.88
N LYS A 107 -11.55 6.11 1.59
CA LYS A 107 -12.49 5.96 0.48
C LYS A 107 -13.05 4.55 0.36
N ILE A 108 -12.23 3.52 0.57
CA ILE A 108 -12.70 2.12 0.54
C ILE A 108 -13.68 1.88 1.69
N LEU A 109 -13.38 2.39 2.88
CA LEU A 109 -14.26 2.29 4.05
C LEU A 109 -15.59 3.01 3.80
N SER A 110 -15.57 4.24 3.31
CA SER A 110 -16.79 5.02 3.05
C SER A 110 -17.77 4.37 2.07
N ILE A 111 -17.28 3.50 1.18
CA ILE A 111 -18.10 2.76 0.21
C ILE A 111 -18.66 1.46 0.81
N THR A 112 -18.03 0.92 1.85
CA THR A 112 -18.35 -0.39 2.41
C THR A 112 -19.29 -0.29 3.62
N THR A 113 -19.33 0.85 4.32
CA THR A 113 -20.34 1.12 5.35
C THR A 113 -21.64 1.61 4.71
N PRO A 114 -22.76 0.88 4.83
CA PRO A 114 -24.06 1.45 4.48
C PRO A 114 -24.37 2.63 5.41
N PRO A 115 -25.09 3.66 4.94
CA PRO A 115 -25.54 4.73 5.82
C PRO A 115 -26.38 4.12 6.96
N PRO A 116 -26.30 4.66 8.20
CA PRO A 116 -27.15 4.19 9.28
C PRO A 116 -28.60 4.35 8.86
N THR A 117 -29.34 3.24 8.78
CA THR A 117 -30.79 3.24 8.63
C THR A 117 -31.39 4.03 9.79
N SER A 118 -31.96 5.19 9.48
CA SER A 118 -32.78 5.99 10.39
C SER A 118 -34.20 5.44 10.46
#